data_AF-A0A850CL46-F1
#
_entry.id   AF-A0A850CL46-F1
#
_cell.length_a   1.000
_cell.length_b   1.000
_cell.length_c   1.000
_cell.angle_alpha   90.00
_cell.angle_beta   90.00
_cell.angle_gamma   90.00
#
_symmetry.space_group_name_H-M   'P 1'
#
loop_
_entity.id
_entity.type
_entity.pdbx_description
1 polymer ?
#
loop_
_entity_poly.entity_id
_entity_poly.type
_entity_poly.pdbx_seq_one_letter_code
_entity_poly.pdbx_strand_id
1 'polypeptide(L)'
;VGVHTASLTVFVLAGIVAGAGAGMLFKSAVGSVASMAAPARRGEALAGLFLVSYLGLALLPVGLGVASRYTSTAGAMTWFTAVVLVLLAGVALLGRRVRAS
;
A
#
# COMPACT_ATOMS: atom_id res chain seq x y z
N VAL A 1 -4.21 -12.14 11.32
CA VAL A 1 -4.25 -12.69 12.70
C VAL A 1 -5.46 -12.19 13.46
N GLY A 2 -5.57 -10.88 13.79
CA GLY A 2 -6.68 -10.36 14.60
C GLY A 2 -8.09 -10.70 14.09
N VAL A 3 -8.30 -10.71 12.76
CA VAL A 3 -9.57 -11.10 12.13
C VAL A 3 -9.89 -12.59 12.35
N HIS A 4 -8.89 -13.46 12.24
CA HIS A 4 -9.06 -14.92 12.38
C HIS A 4 -9.28 -15.35 13.82
N THR A 5 -8.73 -14.60 14.78
CA THR A 5 -8.88 -14.86 16.22
C THR A 5 -9.97 -14.00 16.87
N ALA A 6 -10.73 -13.23 16.08
CA ALA A 6 -11.72 -12.27 16.56
C ALA A 6 -11.20 -11.33 17.67
N SER A 7 -9.91 -10.95 17.63
CA SER A 7 -9.27 -10.11 18.65
C SER A 7 -9.15 -8.67 18.17
N LEU A 8 -9.95 -7.79 18.76
CA LEU A 8 -9.93 -6.36 18.45
C LEU A 8 -8.57 -5.74 18.74
N THR A 9 -7.96 -6.06 19.88
CA THR A 9 -6.65 -5.52 20.28
C THR A 9 -5.58 -5.84 19.23
N VAL A 10 -5.48 -7.10 18.80
CA VAL A 10 -4.51 -7.52 17.77
C VAL A 10 -4.82 -6.85 16.43
N PHE A 11 -6.11 -6.72 16.09
CA PHE A 11 -6.53 -6.06 14.85
C PHE A 11 -6.10 -4.59 14.82
N VAL A 12 -6.35 -3.85 15.90
CA VAL A 12 -5.98 -2.44 16.02
C VAL A 12 -4.47 -2.24 16.00
N LEU A 13 -3.72 -3.04 16.77
CA LEU A 13 -2.25 -2.96 16.78
C LEU A 13 -1.66 -3.24 15.40
N ALA A 14 -2.16 -4.27 14.70
CA ALA A 14 -1.75 -4.55 13.33
C ALA A 14 -2.10 -3.39 12.37
N GLY A 15 -3.27 -2.78 12.53
CA GLY A 15 -3.68 -1.60 11.78
C GLY A 15 -2.77 -0.39 12.00
N ILE A 16 -2.37 -0.13 13.24
CA ILE A 16 -1.41 0.94 13.59
C ILE A 16 -0.06 0.68 12.91
N VAL A 17 0.47 -0.54 13.03
CA VAL A 17 1.75 -0.90 12.42
C VAL A 17 1.69 -0.79 10.90
N ALA A 18 0.64 -1.32 10.27
CA ALA A 18 0.43 -1.22 8.83
C ALA A 18 0.28 0.23 8.36
N GLY A 19 -0.49 1.05 9.09
CA GLY A 19 -0.69 2.46 8.81
C GLY A 19 0.59 3.28 8.92
N ALA A 20 1.38 3.06 9.97
CA ALA A 20 2.69 3.69 10.14
C ALA A 20 3.64 3.32 8.99
N GLY A 21 3.69 2.04 8.62
CA GLY A 21 4.45 1.56 7.47
C GLY A 21 4.03 2.22 6.16
N ALA A 22 2.72 2.26 5.88
CA ALA A 22 2.17 2.92 4.70
C ALA A 22 2.51 4.42 4.65
N GLY A 23 2.41 5.13 5.77
CA GLY A 23 2.77 6.55 5.86
C GLY A 23 4.26 6.81 5.59
N MET A 24 5.15 5.96 6.13
CA MET A 24 6.59 6.04 5.85
C MET A 24 6.91 5.79 4.38
N LEU A 25 6.29 4.77 3.77
CA LEU A 25 6.44 4.47 2.34
C LEU A 25 5.94 5.62 1.47
N PHE A 26 4.79 6.19 1.82
CA PHE A 26 4.22 7.32 1.09
C PHE A 26 5.13 8.56 1.16
N LYS A 27 5.61 8.92 2.36
CA LYS A 27 6.59 10.00 2.54
C LYS A 27 7.86 9.76 1.72
N SER A 28 8.39 8.53 1.71
CA SER A 28 9.56 8.16 0.92
C SER A 28 9.31 8.32 -0.59
N ALA A 29 8.14 7.89 -1.08
CA ALA A 29 7.78 7.99 -2.49
C ALA A 29 7.67 9.45 -2.94
N VAL A 30 6.99 10.30 -2.17
CA VAL A 30 6.89 11.75 -2.43
C VAL A 30 8.26 12.39 -2.48
N GLY A 31 9.12 12.11 -1.49
CA GLY A 31 10.49 12.65 -1.45
C GLY A 31 11.33 12.21 -2.65
N SER A 32 11.25 10.93 -3.03
CA SER A 32 11.96 10.39 -4.19
C SER A 32 11.51 11.06 -5.49
N VAL A 33 10.20 11.11 -5.77
CA VAL A 33 9.66 11.74 -6.99
C VAL A 33 10.02 13.23 -7.06
N ALA A 34 9.89 13.96 -5.95
CA ALA A 34 10.23 15.38 -5.90
C ALA A 34 11.73 15.65 -6.14
N SER A 35 12.60 14.75 -5.66
CA SER A 35 14.06 14.85 -5.82
C SER A 35 14.51 14.56 -7.26
N MET A 36 13.83 13.66 -7.97
CA MET A 36 14.16 13.28 -9.34
C MET A 36 13.64 14.28 -10.37
N ALA A 37 12.57 15.02 -10.05
CA ALA A 37 11.97 15.99 -10.96
C ALA A 37 12.71 17.33 -10.97
N ALA A 38 12.88 17.90 -12.17
CA ALA A 38 13.35 19.27 -12.34
C ALA A 38 12.45 20.25 -11.57
N PRO A 39 13.00 21.33 -10.96
CA PRO A 39 12.23 22.22 -10.08
C PRO A 39 10.91 22.72 -10.68
N ALA A 40 10.91 23.09 -11.97
CA ALA A 40 9.73 23.57 -12.69
C ALA A 40 8.64 22.50 -12.94
N ARG A 41 9.00 21.21 -12.89
CA ARG A 41 8.09 20.08 -13.20
C ARG A 41 7.71 19.24 -11.96
N ARG A 42 8.16 19.61 -10.76
CA ARG A 42 7.85 18.88 -9.52
C ARG A 42 6.35 18.75 -9.27
N GLY A 43 5.58 19.79 -9.56
CA GLY A 43 4.12 19.76 -9.42
C GLY A 43 3.48 18.70 -10.31
N GLU A 44 3.86 18.67 -11.59
CA GLU A 44 3.39 17.67 -12.56
C GLU A 44 3.79 16.24 -12.14
N ALA A 45 5.05 16.04 -11.73
CA ALA A 45 5.54 14.74 -11.28
C ALA A 45 4.80 14.22 -10.03
N LEU A 46 4.56 15.09 -9.04
CA LEU A 46 3.79 14.74 -7.86
C LEU A 46 2.32 14.49 -8.19
N ALA A 47 1.72 15.28 -9.08
CA ALA A 47 0.36 15.04 -9.54
C ALA A 47 0.21 13.64 -10.16
N GLY A 48 1.18 13.21 -10.97
CA GLY A 48 1.25 11.84 -11.49
C GLY A 48 1.33 10.78 -10.39
N LEU A 49 2.18 10.99 -9.38
CA LEU A 49 2.28 10.09 -8.21
C LEU A 49 0.93 9.96 -7.46
N PHE A 50 0.26 11.08 -7.19
CA PHE A 50 -1.03 11.08 -6.50
C PHE A 50 -2.13 10.42 -7.34
N LEU A 51 -2.16 10.68 -8.65
CA LEU A 51 -3.12 10.04 -9.56
C LEU A 51 -3.03 8.52 -9.49
N VAL A 52 -1.82 7.95 -9.59
CA VAL A 52 -1.61 6.51 -9.48
C VAL A 52 -1.93 6.00 -8.08
N SER A 53 -1.56 6.75 -7.04
CA SER A 53 -1.86 6.39 -5.64
C SER A 53 -3.37 6.29 -5.40
N TYR A 54 -4.16 7.18 -5.99
CA TYR A 54 -5.62 7.13 -5.89
C TYR A 54 -6.24 5.95 -6.60
N LEU A 55 -5.68 5.50 -7.73
CA LEU A 55 -6.13 4.26 -8.36
C LEU A 55 -5.94 3.07 -7.41
N GLY A 56 -4.77 2.95 -6.77
CA GLY A 56 -4.54 1.91 -5.77
C GLY A 56 -5.49 2.02 -4.57
N LEU A 57 -5.72 3.25 -4.08
CA LEU A 57 -6.60 3.54 -2.96
C LEU A 57 -8.07 3.23 -3.26
N ALA A 58 -8.53 3.38 -4.50
CA ALA A 58 -9.89 3.06 -4.90
C ALA A 58 -10.06 1.57 -5.24
N LEU A 59 -9.18 1.03 -6.09
CA LEU A 59 -9.35 -0.30 -6.67
C LEU A 59 -9.20 -1.41 -5.62
N LEU A 60 -8.22 -1.31 -4.71
CA LEU A 60 -7.97 -2.38 -3.74
C LEU A 60 -9.10 -2.52 -2.70
N PRO A 61 -9.59 -1.43 -2.04
CA PRO A 61 -10.71 -1.55 -1.10
C PRO A 61 -12.03 -1.91 -1.78
N VAL A 62 -12.29 -1.41 -2.99
CA VAL A 62 -13.47 -1.83 -3.77
C VAL A 62 -13.38 -3.33 -4.07
N GLY A 63 -12.22 -3.81 -4.51
CA GLY A 63 -11.97 -5.24 -4.74
C GLY A 63 -12.18 -6.08 -3.49
N LEU A 64 -11.71 -5.63 -2.32
CA LEU A 64 -11.98 -6.28 -1.03
C LEU A 64 -13.48 -6.32 -0.72
N GLY A 65 -14.19 -5.21 -0.91
CA GLY A 65 -15.63 -5.13 -0.68
C GLY A 65 -16.43 -6.06 -1.58
N VAL A 66 -16.07 -6.14 -2.86
CA VAL A 66 -16.64 -7.09 -3.82
C VAL A 66 -16.32 -8.53 -3.40
N ALA A 67 -15.06 -8.84 -3.10
CA ALA A 67 -14.65 -10.17 -2.68
C ALA A 67 -15.42 -10.65 -1.42
N SER A 68 -15.67 -9.75 -0.47
CA SER A 68 -16.40 -10.04 0.76
C SER A 68 -17.87 -10.45 0.53
N ARG A 69 -18.43 -10.22 -0.67
CA ARG A 69 -19.77 -10.70 -1.03
C ARG A 69 -19.78 -12.16 -1.50
N TYR A 70 -18.63 -12.69 -1.92
CA TYR A 70 -18.50 -14.02 -2.51
C TYR A 70 -17.68 -15.01 -1.66
N THR A 71 -17.01 -14.53 -0.61
CA THR A 71 -16.27 -15.36 0.33
C THR A 71 -16.48 -14.89 1.77
N SER A 72 -15.97 -15.64 2.74
CA SER A 72 -15.94 -15.21 4.14
C SER A 72 -15.13 -13.91 4.30
N THR A 73 -15.53 -13.04 5.21
CA THR A 73 -14.80 -11.78 5.51
C THR A 73 -13.33 -12.04 5.81
N ALA A 74 -13.03 -13.08 6.60
CA ALA A 74 -11.67 -13.46 6.92
C ALA A 74 -10.87 -13.92 5.68
N GLY A 75 -11.52 -14.66 4.77
CA GLY A 75 -10.94 -15.05 3.48
C GLY A 75 -10.64 -13.84 2.59
N ALA A 76 -11.60 -12.92 2.42
CA ALA A 76 -11.44 -11.70 1.62
C ALA A 76 -10.29 -10.82 2.15
N MET A 77 -10.21 -10.63 3.47
CA MET A 77 -9.12 -9.87 4.10
C MET A 77 -7.77 -10.56 3.95
N THR A 78 -7.74 -11.89 3.98
CA THR A 78 -6.50 -12.66 3.76
C THR A 78 -5.99 -12.47 2.32
N TRP A 79 -6.88 -12.56 1.33
CA TRP A 79 -6.55 -12.28 -0.07
C TRP A 79 -6.05 -10.85 -0.27
N PHE A 80 -6.77 -9.86 0.24
CA PHE A 80 -6.35 -8.46 0.18
C PHE A 80 -4.96 -8.25 0.79
N THR A 81 -4.72 -8.84 1.97
CA THR A 81 -3.41 -8.79 2.64
C THR A 81 -2.32 -9.41 1.78
N ALA A 82 -2.58 -10.58 1.16
CA ALA A 82 -1.63 -11.25 0.28
C ALA A 82 -1.28 -10.39 -0.94
N VAL A 83 -2.27 -9.77 -1.59
CA VAL A 83 -2.05 -8.85 -2.72
C VAL A 83 -1.18 -7.68 -2.32
N VAL A 84 -1.48 -7.02 -1.20
CA VAL A 84 -0.69 -5.89 -0.69
C VAL A 84 0.74 -6.33 -0.37
N LEU A 85 0.94 -7.49 0.26
CA LEU A 85 2.27 -8.02 0.57
C LEU A 85 3.08 -8.34 -0.70
N VAL A 86 2.46 -8.91 -1.73
CA VAL A 86 3.13 -9.16 -3.03
C VAL A 86 3.57 -7.85 -3.67
N LEU A 87 2.71 -6.82 -3.67
CA LEU A 87 3.06 -5.49 -4.19
C LEU A 87 4.23 -4.87 -3.41
N LEU A 88 4.17 -4.91 -2.07
CA LEU A 88 5.24 -4.40 -1.22
C LEU A 88 6.56 -5.15 -1.41
N ALA A 89 6.50 -6.48 -1.53
CA ALA A 89 7.67 -7.30 -1.83
C ALA A 89 8.26 -6.94 -3.20
N GLY A 90 7.42 -6.75 -4.22
CA GLY A 90 7.84 -6.30 -5.55
C GLY A 90 8.58 -4.96 -5.51
N VAL A 91 8.02 -3.96 -4.81
CA VAL A 91 8.66 -2.65 -4.61
C VAL A 91 9.99 -2.79 -3.87
N ALA A 92 10.03 -3.58 -2.78
CA ALA A 92 11.25 -3.80 -2.01
C ALA A 92 12.34 -4.48 -2.85
N LEU A 93 12.01 -5.51 -3.63
CA LEU A 93 12.93 -6.21 -4.51
C LEU A 93 13.47 -5.29 -5.61
N LEU A 94 12.61 -4.49 -6.24
CA LEU A 94 13.02 -3.53 -7.27
C LEU A 94 13.94 -2.45 -6.69
N GLY A 95 13.60 -1.91 -5.52
CA GLY A 95 14.43 -0.93 -4.82
C GLY A 95 15.80 -1.47 -4.41
N ARG A 96 15.89 -2.75 -4.05
CA ARG A 96 17.19 -3.42 -3.79
C ARG A 96 18.04 -3.55 -5.04
N ARG A 97 17.44 -3.85 -6.20
CA ARG A 97 18.17 -3.93 -7.48
C ARG A 97 18.78 -2.59 -7.88
N VAL A 98 18.00 -1.51 -7.77
CA VAL A 98 18.47 -0.14 -8.09
C VAL A 98 19.63 0.29 -7.19
N ARG A 99 19.68 -0.15 -5.93
CA ARG A 99 20.80 0.14 -5.01
C ARG A 99 22.06 -0.71 -5.24
N ALA A 100 21.92 -1.83 -5.93
CA ALA A 100 23.02 -2.76 -6.18
C ALA A 100 23.67 -2.57 -7.56
N SER A 101 23.07 -1.74 -8.42
CA SER A 101 23.62 -1.28 -9.72
C SER A 101 24.30 0.07 -9.55
#